data_AF-A0A520U1R1-F1
#
_entry.id   AF-A0A520U1R1-F1
#
_cell.length_a   1.000
_cell.length_b   1.000
_cell.length_c   1.000
_cell.angle_alpha   90.00
_cell.angle_beta   90.00
_cell.angle_gamma   90.00
#
_symmetry.space_group_name_H-M   'P 1'
#
loop_
_entity.id
_entity.type
_entity.pdbx_description
1 polymer ?
#
loop_
_entity_poly.entity_id
_entity_poly.type
_entity_poly.pdbx_seq_one_letter_code
_entity_poly.pdbx_strand_id
1 'polypeptide(L)'
;MIYKVFRYVSFFVSSIDQYSVHSPIVFKLLIECIYKLDKKLILKDLSILEKSIRDIYLDEFEVNYIDNILSINISEFALKGDRIIIIKNIRKKNEYYLWKKIILDNKIKVSLDFYYFGLIINKSKNLQKQDYQIRL
;
A
#
# COMPACT_ATOMS: atom_id res chain seq x y z
N MET A 1 18.90 -1.25 -16.96
CA MET A 1 18.96 -2.12 -15.75
C MET A 1 19.48 -1.36 -14.53
N ILE A 2 20.59 -0.62 -14.65
CA ILE A 2 21.20 0.17 -13.57
C ILE A 2 20.22 1.15 -12.88
N TYR A 3 19.38 1.82 -13.66
CA TYR A 3 18.40 2.80 -13.13
C TYR A 3 17.37 2.17 -12.18
N LYS A 4 17.02 0.89 -12.37
CA LYS A 4 16.10 0.18 -11.46
C LYS A 4 16.77 -0.13 -10.12
N VAL A 5 18.06 -0.47 -10.14
CA VAL A 5 18.85 -0.73 -8.94
C VAL A 5 19.00 0.56 -8.13
N PHE A 6 19.38 1.67 -8.78
CA PHE A 6 19.49 2.97 -8.10
C PHE A 6 18.17 3.42 -7.48
N ARG A 7 17.03 3.22 -8.16
CA ARG A 7 15.72 3.52 -7.60
C ARG A 7 15.40 2.69 -6.36
N TYR A 8 15.78 1.42 -6.33
CA TYR A 8 15.58 0.56 -5.17
C TYR A 8 16.47 0.97 -4.00
N VAL A 9 17.75 1.24 -4.26
CA VAL A 9 18.69 1.72 -3.24
C VAL A 9 18.20 3.05 -2.64
N SER A 10 17.78 4.00 -3.50
CA SER A 10 17.21 5.27 -3.04
C SER A 10 15.97 5.06 -2.16
N PHE A 11 15.06 4.16 -2.55
CA PHE A 11 13.91 3.79 -1.72
C PHE A 11 14.32 3.18 -0.39
N PHE A 12 15.29 2.27 -0.40
CA PHE A 12 15.74 1.59 0.82
C PHE A 12 16.30 2.57 1.85
N VAL A 13 17.04 3.59 1.40
CA VAL A 13 17.56 4.66 2.25
C VAL A 13 16.45 5.57 2.80
N SER A 14 15.40 5.84 2.03
CA SER A 14 14.30 6.71 2.46
C SER A 14 13.19 6.01 3.22
N SER A 15 13.14 4.68 3.16
CA SER A 15 12.09 3.86 3.79
C SER A 15 12.33 3.65 5.29
N ILE A 16 11.24 3.66 6.05
CA ILE A 16 11.22 3.38 7.48
C ILE A 16 10.93 1.90 7.77
N ASP A 17 11.19 1.47 8.99
CA ASP A 17 10.73 0.18 9.50
C ASP A 17 9.34 0.27 10.16
N GLN A 18 8.82 -0.89 10.57
CA GLN A 18 7.51 -1.01 11.21
C GLN A 18 7.42 -0.32 12.57
N TYR A 19 8.53 -0.17 13.30
CA TYR A 19 8.52 0.43 14.65
C TYR A 19 8.51 1.95 14.60
N SER A 20 8.95 2.54 13.49
CA SER A 20 8.90 3.98 13.22
C SER A 20 7.51 4.48 12.81
N VAL A 21 6.52 3.59 12.76
CA VAL A 21 5.13 3.93 12.39
C VAL A 21 4.34 4.33 13.62
N HIS A 22 3.91 5.59 13.68
CA HIS A 22 3.15 6.15 14.80
C HIS A 22 1.62 5.96 14.71
N SER A 23 1.12 5.42 13.60
CA SER A 23 -0.30 5.21 13.38
C SER A 23 -0.75 3.84 13.91
N PRO A 24 -1.66 3.77 14.90
CA PRO A 24 -2.05 2.49 15.49
C PRO A 24 -2.64 1.50 14.48
N ILE A 25 -3.43 1.99 13.52
CA ILE A 25 -4.02 1.16 12.47
C ILE A 25 -2.95 0.62 11.52
N VAL A 26 -1.99 1.46 11.13
CA VAL A 26 -0.89 1.02 10.26
C VAL A 26 -0.01 0.04 11.01
N PHE A 27 0.34 0.34 12.26
CA PHE A 27 1.14 -0.57 13.08
C PHE A 27 0.47 -1.94 13.24
N LYS A 28 -0.84 -1.96 13.54
CA LYS A 28 -1.64 -3.20 13.60
C LYS A 28 -1.60 -3.96 12.28
N LEU A 29 -1.86 -3.29 11.15
CA LEU A 29 -1.80 -3.89 9.81
C LEU A 29 -0.41 -4.49 9.51
N LEU A 30 0.67 -3.78 9.82
CA LEU A 30 2.02 -4.27 9.60
C LEU A 30 2.31 -5.49 10.46
N ILE A 31 2.14 -5.39 11.77
CA ILE A 31 2.56 -6.43 12.71
C ILE A 31 1.64 -7.65 12.66
N GLU A 32 0.33 -7.46 12.56
CA GLU A 32 -0.62 -8.57 12.62
C GLU A 32 -0.82 -9.28 11.28
N CYS A 33 -0.52 -8.63 10.16
CA CYS A 33 -0.68 -9.16 8.81
C CYS A 33 0.64 -9.24 8.05
N ILE A 34 1.20 -8.10 7.63
CA ILE A 34 2.26 -8.07 6.62
C ILE A 34 3.55 -8.76 7.08
N TYR A 35 3.99 -8.50 8.32
CA TYR A 35 5.23 -9.07 8.86
C TYR A 35 5.10 -10.54 9.32
N LYS A 36 3.87 -11.07 9.46
CA LYS A 36 3.66 -12.50 9.74
C LYS A 36 3.78 -13.36 8.49
N LEU A 37 3.59 -12.77 7.31
CA LEU A 37 3.71 -13.45 6.04
C LEU A 37 5.17 -13.53 5.58
N ASP A 38 5.53 -14.61 4.88
CA ASP A 38 6.84 -14.69 4.24
C ASP A 38 6.94 -13.64 3.12
N LYS A 39 7.92 -12.74 3.25
CA LYS A 39 8.21 -11.68 2.29
C LYS A 39 8.41 -12.22 0.87
N LYS A 40 9.06 -13.38 0.73
CA LYS A 40 9.27 -14.03 -0.58
C LYS A 40 7.94 -14.48 -1.19
N LEU A 41 7.02 -14.99 -0.35
CA LEU A 41 5.68 -15.37 -0.79
C LEU A 41 4.87 -14.15 -1.20
N ILE A 42 4.87 -13.07 -0.41
CA ILE A 42 4.17 -11.82 -0.75
C ILE A 42 4.66 -11.26 -2.10
N LEU A 43 5.97 -11.21 -2.31
CA LEU A 43 6.55 -10.67 -3.56
C LEU A 43 6.23 -11.55 -4.78
N LYS A 44 6.06 -12.86 -4.57
CA LYS A 44 5.70 -13.81 -5.62
C LYS A 44 4.19 -13.75 -5.92
N ASP A 45 3.37 -13.70 -4.88
CA ASP A 45 1.92 -13.77 -4.96
C ASP A 45 1.23 -12.86 -3.92
N LEU A 46 0.74 -11.71 -4.40
CA LEU A 46 0.04 -10.73 -3.57
C LEU A 46 -1.40 -11.15 -3.22
N SER A 47 -1.95 -12.18 -3.86
CA SER A 47 -3.29 -12.68 -3.49
C SER A 47 -3.31 -13.26 -2.08
N ILE A 48 -2.18 -13.79 -1.59
CA ILE A 48 -1.99 -14.25 -0.21
C ILE A 48 -2.15 -13.09 0.76
N LEU A 49 -1.54 -11.93 0.44
CA LEU A 49 -1.65 -10.72 1.24
C LEU A 49 -3.09 -10.21 1.23
N GLU A 50 -3.74 -10.17 0.05
CA GLU A 50 -5.14 -9.77 -0.07
C GLU A 50 -6.06 -10.61 0.82
N LYS A 51 -5.91 -11.94 0.76
CA LYS A 51 -6.69 -12.86 1.59
C LYS A 51 -6.45 -12.61 3.07
N SER A 52 -5.19 -12.47 3.49
CA SER A 52 -4.85 -12.22 4.90
C SER A 52 -5.42 -10.89 5.42
N ILE A 53 -5.36 -9.83 4.62
CA ILE A 53 -5.95 -8.53 5.01
C ILE A 53 -7.48 -8.67 5.09
N ARG A 54 -8.10 -9.35 4.12
CA ARG A 54 -9.54 -9.60 4.11
C ARG A 54 -10.00 -10.38 5.35
N ASP A 55 -9.24 -11.40 5.77
CA ASP A 55 -9.56 -12.20 6.95
C ASP A 55 -9.47 -11.39 8.26
N ILE A 56 -8.53 -10.43 8.36
CA ILE A 56 -8.31 -9.61 9.57
C ILE A 56 -9.27 -8.42 9.64
N TYR A 57 -9.62 -7.84 8.50
CA TYR A 57 -10.35 -6.56 8.39
C TYR A 57 -11.76 -6.70 7.77
N LEU A 58 -12.28 -7.92 7.64
CA LEU A 58 -13.55 -8.25 6.97
C LEU A 58 -14.70 -7.31 7.37
N ASP A 59 -14.83 -7.02 8.67
CA ASP A 59 -15.94 -6.26 9.23
C ASP A 59 -15.73 -4.73 9.18
N GLU A 60 -14.51 -4.28 8.87
CA GLU A 60 -14.14 -2.86 8.89
C GLU A 60 -13.92 -2.26 7.51
N PHE A 61 -13.48 -3.06 6.53
CA PHE A 61 -13.05 -2.56 5.24
C PHE A 61 -13.40 -3.53 4.11
N GLU A 62 -13.88 -2.99 2.99
CA GLU A 62 -13.82 -3.73 1.73
C GLU A 62 -12.35 -3.85 1.30
N VAL A 63 -11.92 -5.03 0.86
CA VAL A 63 -10.55 -5.24 0.35
C VAL A 63 -10.62 -5.45 -1.16
N ASN A 64 -9.84 -4.68 -1.90
CA ASN A 64 -9.74 -4.81 -3.35
C ASN A 64 -8.27 -4.97 -3.77
N TYR A 65 -8.04 -5.74 -4.82
CA TYR A 65 -6.73 -5.95 -5.42
C TYR A 65 -6.69 -5.44 -6.86
N ILE A 66 -5.60 -4.79 -7.23
CA ILE A 66 -5.37 -4.22 -8.56
C ILE A 66 -3.97 -4.61 -9.04
N ASP A 67 -3.90 -5.27 -10.19
CA ASP A 67 -2.64 -5.75 -10.78
C ASP A 67 -1.72 -4.64 -11.30
N ASN A 68 -2.31 -3.52 -11.74
CA ASN A 68 -1.57 -2.42 -12.34
C ASN A 68 -2.21 -1.08 -11.98
N ILE A 69 -1.37 -0.13 -11.60
CA ILE A 69 -1.78 1.25 -11.35
C ILE A 69 -2.43 1.94 -12.56
N LEU A 70 -2.14 1.49 -13.78
CA LEU A 70 -2.76 2.01 -15.01
C LEU A 70 -4.24 1.63 -15.16
N SER A 71 -4.70 0.54 -14.54
CA SER A 71 -6.12 0.16 -14.59
C SER A 71 -6.96 0.92 -13.56
N ILE A 72 -6.38 1.89 -12.87
CA ILE A 72 -7.06 2.64 -11.80
C ILE A 72 -7.79 3.84 -12.39
N ASN A 73 -9.12 3.81 -12.31
CA ASN A 73 -9.91 5.02 -12.36
C ASN A 73 -10.02 5.61 -10.94
N ILE A 74 -9.20 6.64 -10.65
CA ILE A 74 -9.08 7.25 -9.32
C ILE A 74 -10.45 7.71 -8.78
N SER A 75 -11.33 8.22 -9.64
CA SER A 75 -12.66 8.67 -9.22
C SER A 75 -13.54 7.55 -8.69
N GLU A 76 -13.41 6.32 -9.22
CA GLU A 76 -14.19 5.17 -8.74
C GLU A 76 -13.70 4.66 -7.38
N PHE A 77 -12.38 4.76 -7.14
CA PHE A 77 -11.79 4.41 -5.85
C PHE A 77 -12.12 5.40 -4.74
N ALA A 78 -12.39 6.65 -5.09
CA ALA A 78 -12.67 7.71 -4.14
C ALA A 78 -14.15 7.72 -3.67
N LEU A 79 -15.04 6.88 -4.22
CA LEU A 79 -16.51 7.03 -4.04
C LEU A 79 -17.22 5.95 -3.20
N LYS A 80 -16.66 4.75 -3.02
CA LYS A 80 -17.32 3.60 -2.37
C LYS A 80 -16.80 3.31 -0.93
N GLY A 81 -17.23 4.06 0.07
CA GLY A 81 -17.03 3.70 1.50
C GLY A 81 -15.58 3.44 1.97
N ASP A 82 -15.44 2.73 3.10
CA ASP A 82 -14.17 2.40 3.76
C ASP A 82 -13.54 1.16 3.14
N ARG A 83 -12.32 1.27 2.59
CA ARG A 83 -11.64 0.15 1.95
C ARG A 83 -10.12 0.19 2.07
N ILE A 84 -9.52 -0.99 1.88
CA ILE A 84 -8.09 -1.20 1.74
C ILE A 84 -7.85 -1.71 0.33
N ILE A 85 -6.99 -1.03 -0.42
CA ILE A 85 -6.73 -1.35 -1.82
C ILE A 85 -5.26 -1.70 -1.97
N ILE A 86 -5.01 -2.88 -2.54
CA ILE A 86 -3.69 -3.38 -2.85
C ILE A 86 -3.39 -3.11 -4.32
N ILE A 87 -2.32 -2.37 -4.58
CA ILE A 87 -1.93 -1.98 -5.93
C ILE A 87 -0.56 -2.60 -6.21
N LYS A 88 -0.52 -3.57 -7.12
CA LYS A 88 0.74 -4.14 -7.59
C LYS A 88 1.40 -3.20 -8.59
N ASN A 89 2.73 -3.32 -8.72
CA ASN A 89 3.51 -2.67 -9.77
C ASN A 89 3.53 -1.13 -9.74
N ILE A 90 3.38 -0.49 -8.57
CA ILE A 90 3.33 0.99 -8.43
C ILE A 90 4.56 1.73 -9.00
N ARG A 91 5.67 1.04 -9.23
CA ARG A 91 6.93 1.57 -9.80
C ARG A 91 7.33 0.92 -11.13
N LYS A 92 6.45 0.13 -11.75
CA LYS A 92 6.75 -0.52 -13.03
C LYS A 92 6.97 0.56 -14.09
N LYS A 93 8.07 0.42 -14.84
CA LYS A 93 8.52 1.41 -15.83
C LYS A 93 8.59 2.82 -15.20
N ASN A 94 7.83 3.77 -15.73
CA ASN A 94 7.79 5.16 -15.29
C ASN A 94 6.46 5.53 -14.62
N GLU A 95 5.69 4.56 -14.13
CA GLU A 95 4.32 4.78 -13.64
C GLU A 95 4.24 5.35 -12.21
N TYR A 96 5.38 5.57 -11.53
CA TYR A 96 5.39 6.04 -10.15
C TYR A 96 4.75 7.43 -9.94
N TYR A 97 4.68 8.25 -11.00
CA TYR A 97 3.95 9.52 -10.92
C TYR A 97 2.44 9.30 -10.68
N LEU A 98 1.87 8.18 -11.16
CA LEU A 98 0.47 7.83 -10.90
C LEU A 98 0.27 7.50 -9.43
N TRP A 99 1.21 6.78 -8.80
CA TRP A 99 1.18 6.53 -7.37
C TRP A 99 1.22 7.83 -6.59
N LYS A 100 2.13 8.75 -6.96
CA LYS A 100 2.21 10.08 -6.36
C LYS A 100 0.91 10.88 -6.53
N LYS A 101 0.26 10.80 -7.69
CA LYS A 101 -1.03 11.45 -7.93
C LYS A 101 -2.15 10.86 -7.06
N ILE A 102 -2.19 9.53 -6.94
CA ILE A 102 -3.16 8.80 -6.11
C ILE A 102 -3.01 9.24 -4.65
N ILE A 103 -1.82 9.13 -4.07
CA ILE A 103 -1.63 9.41 -2.63
C ILE A 103 -1.86 10.88 -2.27
N LEU A 104 -1.83 11.82 -3.22
CA LEU A 104 -2.18 13.22 -2.96
C LEU A 104 -3.69 13.45 -2.78
N ASP A 105 -4.54 12.54 -3.25
CA ASP A 105 -6.00 12.62 -3.09
C ASP A 105 -6.37 12.69 -1.60
N ASN A 106 -7.26 13.62 -1.23
CA ASN A 106 -7.65 13.89 0.15
C ASN A 106 -8.54 12.80 0.77
N LYS A 107 -9.14 11.94 -0.07
CA LYS A 107 -9.92 10.79 0.36
C LYS A 107 -9.03 9.62 0.76
N ILE A 108 -7.80 9.58 0.26
CA ILE A 108 -6.79 8.63 0.73
C ILE A 108 -6.19 9.15 2.02
N LYS A 109 -6.44 8.41 3.10
CA LYS A 109 -6.02 8.74 4.45
C LYS A 109 -4.68 8.11 4.79
N VAL A 110 -4.45 6.89 4.34
CA VAL A 110 -3.16 6.23 4.54
C VAL A 110 -2.64 5.71 3.22
N SER A 111 -1.35 5.90 2.95
CA SER A 111 -0.64 5.18 1.90
C SER A 111 0.61 4.49 2.45
N LEU A 112 0.85 3.26 1.98
CA LEU A 112 2.03 2.47 2.30
C LEU A 112 2.70 2.05 0.98
N ASP A 113 3.91 2.52 0.75
CA ASP A 113 4.74 2.21 -0.42
C ASP A 113 5.80 1.18 -0.03
N PHE A 114 5.65 -0.06 -0.51
CA PHE A 114 6.58 -1.18 -0.29
C PHE A 114 7.48 -1.41 -1.50
N TYR A 115 7.72 -0.38 -2.32
CA TYR A 115 8.44 -0.39 -3.58
C TYR A 115 7.77 -1.17 -4.72
N TYR A 116 7.52 -2.47 -4.55
CA TYR A 116 6.96 -3.33 -5.60
C TYR A 116 5.43 -3.26 -5.68
N PHE A 117 4.79 -2.97 -4.56
CA PHE A 117 3.35 -2.77 -4.43
C PHE A 117 3.10 -1.67 -3.40
N GLY A 118 1.87 -1.17 -3.39
CA GLY A 118 1.42 -0.22 -2.39
C GLY A 118 0.06 -0.60 -1.82
N LEU A 119 -0.22 -0.12 -0.63
CA LEU A 119 -1.54 -0.16 0.00
C LEU A 119 -2.06 1.25 0.15
N ILE A 120 -3.33 1.46 -0.15
CA ILE A 120 -4.03 2.70 0.20
C ILE A 120 -5.25 2.37 1.05
N ILE A 121 -5.51 3.22 2.03
CA ILE A 121 -6.67 3.13 2.90
C ILE A 121 -7.46 4.42 2.76
N ASN A 122 -8.72 4.28 2.38
CA ASN A 122 -9.71 5.33 2.56
C ASN A 122 -10.60 4.93 3.75
N LYS A 123 -10.84 5.88 4.65
CA LYS A 123 -11.74 5.71 5.78
C LYS A 123 -12.54 7.00 5.95
N SER A 124 -13.85 6.85 6.11
CA SER A 124 -14.81 7.93 6.31
C SER A 124 -14.64 8.57 7.69
N LYS A 125 -14.18 7.79 8.69
CA LYS A 125 -13.76 8.32 9.99
C LYS A 125 -12.55 9.26 9.86
N ASN A 126 -12.38 10.17 10.84
CA ASN A 126 -11.30 11.16 10.92
C ASN A 126 -9.90 10.54 11.10
N LEU A 127 -9.42 9.76 10.12
CA LEU A 127 -8.01 9.44 9.99
C LEU A 127 -7.28 10.64 9.41
N GLN A 128 -6.16 10.99 10.06
CA GLN A 128 -5.23 11.97 9.51
C GLN A 128 -4.52 11.38 8.30
N LYS A 129 -4.16 12.26 7.35
CA LYS A 129 -3.41 11.86 6.17
C LYS A 129 -2.01 11.42 6.57
N GLN A 130 -1.60 10.23 6.18
CA GLN A 130 -0.31 9.63 6.54
C GLN A 130 0.23 8.83 5.35
N ASP A 131 1.47 9.12 4.96
CA ASP A 131 2.12 8.46 3.83
C ASP A 131 3.45 7.86 4.29
N TYR A 132 3.61 6.55 4.11
CA TYR A 132 4.79 5.81 4.55
C TYR A 132 5.46 5.10 3.38
N GLN A 133 6.80 5.12 3.37
CA GLN A 133 7.62 4.20 2.59
C GLN A 133 8.18 3.16 3.56
N ILE A 134 7.86 1.89 3.36
CA ILE A 134 8.18 0.84 4.33
C ILE A 134 9.07 -0.21 3.67
N ARG A 135 10.18 -0.54 4.33
CA ARG A 135 11.04 -1.65 3.92
C ARG A 135 10.50 -2.97 4.46
N LEU A 136 10.20 -3.91 3.54
CA LEU A 136 9.98 -5.32 3.86
C LEU A 136 11.31 -6.05 3.85
#